data_AF-A0A6A5ADL8-F1
#
_entry.id   AF-A0A6A5ADL8-F1
#
_cell.length_a   1.000
_cell.length_b   1.000
_cell.length_c   1.000
_cell.angle_alpha   90.00
_cell.angle_beta   90.00
_cell.angle_gamma   90.00
#
_symmetry.space_group_name_H-M   'P 1'
#
loop_
_entity.id
_entity.type
_entity.pdbx_description
1 polymer ?
#
loop_
_entity_poly.entity_id
_entity_poly.type
_entity_poly.pdbx_seq_one_letter_code
_entity_poly.pdbx_strand_id
1 'polypeptide(L)'
;MQAEAIDVQSTDLEELSRLATQQRRTLLGNLTQLRKHDYAYLRSLHADPHNSYFLNIARFQESTLNMSNALGPENHQKRCEQLYYLGLSLGRLLTTTHSSSQLAMDGCQLMDELDFYFAAPSIQNMKLVTVATKVPFYERPREPSADDSVFPEPYRTVVRKWNNKPVYQRLVTPHLAFPLDYCLLVVSICDVVTLVYAKLQEDPCHQPHVFQALLRLDDKLKVPLVFHCQIDLCMHVEVRYNDVAFTVESSVGPR
;
A
#
# COMPACT_ATOMS: atom_id res chain seq x y z
N MET A 1 38.17 -25.02 30.87
CA MET A 1 37.06 -24.24 31.45
C MET A 1 36.60 -23.04 30.60
N GLN A 2 37.39 -22.46 29.69
CA GLN A 2 36.90 -21.38 28.81
C GLN A 2 36.13 -21.87 27.57
N ALA A 3 36.33 -23.11 27.11
CA ALA A 3 35.67 -23.63 25.90
C ALA A 3 34.17 -23.93 26.11
N GLU A 4 33.76 -24.49 27.25
CA GLU A 4 32.35 -24.83 27.53
C GLU A 4 31.47 -23.59 27.73
N ALA A 5 32.02 -22.49 28.26
CA ALA A 5 31.25 -21.25 28.46
C ALA A 5 30.93 -20.53 27.14
N ILE A 6 31.80 -20.68 26.12
CA ILE A 6 31.61 -20.09 24.79
C ILE A 6 30.58 -20.90 23.99
N ASP A 7 30.60 -22.22 24.12
CA ASP A 7 29.69 -23.13 23.42
C ASP A 7 28.24 -22.97 23.92
N VAL A 8 28.05 -22.81 25.23
CA VAL A 8 26.73 -22.54 25.86
C VAL A 8 26.18 -21.15 25.48
N GLN A 9 27.02 -20.12 25.41
CA GLN A 9 26.58 -18.78 24.97
C GLN A 9 26.21 -18.75 23.48
N SER A 10 26.87 -19.54 22.65
CA SER A 10 26.58 -19.62 21.22
C SER A 10 25.25 -20.32 20.93
N THR A 11 24.93 -21.37 21.69
CA THR A 11 23.67 -22.13 21.57
C THR A 11 22.47 -21.30 22.05
N ASP A 12 22.60 -20.56 23.14
CA ASP A 12 21.56 -19.63 23.60
C ASP A 12 21.26 -18.53 22.56
N LEU A 13 22.29 -18.01 21.88
CA LEU A 13 22.13 -16.97 20.86
C LEU A 13 21.41 -17.51 19.60
N GLU A 14 21.73 -18.73 19.20
CA GLU A 14 21.07 -19.43 18.09
C GLU A 14 19.61 -19.73 18.41
N GLU A 15 19.30 -20.20 19.63
CA GLU A 15 17.93 -20.43 20.09
C GLU A 15 17.11 -19.14 20.11
N LEU A 16 17.67 -18.05 20.64
CA LEU A 16 17.03 -16.73 20.62
C LEU A 16 16.75 -16.24 19.20
N SER A 17 17.71 -16.41 18.28
CA SER A 17 17.54 -16.06 16.86
C SER A 17 16.45 -16.90 16.19
N ARG A 18 16.36 -18.19 16.54
CA ARG A 18 15.34 -19.11 16.04
C ARG A 18 13.94 -18.71 16.53
N LEU A 19 13.81 -18.41 17.82
CA LEU A 19 12.57 -17.92 18.43
C LEU A 19 12.13 -16.58 17.83
N ALA A 20 13.05 -15.63 17.66
CA ALA A 20 12.76 -14.33 17.03
C ALA A 20 12.30 -14.49 15.56
N THR A 21 12.87 -15.45 14.83
CA THR A 21 12.44 -15.77 13.46
C THR A 21 11.05 -16.41 13.45
N GLN A 22 10.77 -17.31 14.38
CA GLN A 22 9.45 -17.92 14.53
C GLN A 22 8.37 -16.88 14.87
N GLN A 23 8.65 -15.97 15.81
CA GLN A 23 7.73 -14.89 16.16
C GLN A 23 7.41 -13.99 14.96
N ARG A 24 8.42 -13.60 14.17
CA ARG A 24 8.22 -12.79 12.95
C ARG A 24 7.34 -13.51 11.92
N ARG A 25 7.52 -14.82 11.74
CA ARG A 25 6.66 -15.63 10.85
C ARG A 25 5.22 -15.63 11.31
N THR A 26 4.97 -15.83 12.61
CA THR A 26 3.61 -15.82 13.16
C THR A 26 2.94 -14.45 13.00
N LEU A 27 3.66 -13.37 13.31
CA LEU A 27 3.15 -12.01 13.12
C LEU A 27 2.80 -11.72 11.66
N LEU A 28 3.67 -12.13 10.73
CA LEU A 28 3.43 -11.96 9.30
C LEU A 28 2.20 -12.77 8.83
N GLY A 29 2.05 -14.01 9.32
CA GLY A 29 0.87 -14.84 9.02
C GLY A 29 -0.43 -14.17 9.49
N ASN A 30 -0.46 -13.70 10.72
CA ASN A 30 -1.62 -13.00 11.28
C ASN A 30 -1.95 -11.71 10.52
N LEU A 31 -0.93 -10.91 10.18
CA LEU A 31 -1.10 -9.67 9.42
C LEU A 31 -1.66 -9.95 8.02
N THR A 32 -1.09 -10.95 7.33
CA THR A 32 -1.55 -11.36 5.99
C THR A 32 -3.00 -11.83 6.03
N GLN A 33 -3.37 -12.62 7.05
CA GLN A 33 -4.75 -13.09 7.22
C GLN A 33 -5.73 -11.95 7.50
N LEU A 34 -5.36 -11.01 8.38
CA LEU A 34 -6.15 -9.81 8.65
C LEU A 34 -6.39 -9.01 7.37
N ARG A 35 -5.32 -8.74 6.61
CA ARG A 35 -5.41 -7.99 5.36
C ARG A 35 -6.23 -8.70 4.28
N LYS A 36 -6.07 -10.01 4.14
CA LYS A 36 -6.92 -10.82 3.24
C LYS A 36 -8.40 -10.70 3.61
N HIS A 37 -8.74 -10.66 4.89
CA HIS A 37 -10.12 -10.47 5.33
C HIS A 37 -10.62 -9.06 5.01
N ASP A 38 -9.84 -8.02 5.31
CA ASP A 38 -10.18 -6.63 5.00
C ASP A 38 -10.47 -6.44 3.49
N TYR A 39 -9.57 -6.95 2.64
CA TYR A 39 -9.72 -6.83 1.19
C TYR A 39 -10.82 -7.72 0.63
N ALA A 40 -11.06 -8.91 1.21
CA ALA A 40 -12.19 -9.74 0.81
C ALA A 40 -13.53 -9.05 1.13
N TYR A 41 -13.64 -8.39 2.28
CA TYR A 41 -14.82 -7.61 2.63
C TYR A 41 -15.01 -6.45 1.65
N LEU A 42 -13.97 -5.62 1.43
CA LEU A 42 -14.04 -4.50 0.49
C LEU A 42 -14.36 -4.95 -0.94
N ARG A 43 -13.75 -6.05 -1.39
CA ARG A 43 -14.04 -6.66 -2.69
C ARG A 43 -15.51 -7.06 -2.77
N SER A 44 -16.03 -7.80 -1.79
CA SER A 44 -17.41 -8.28 -1.81
C SER A 44 -18.43 -7.12 -1.87
N LEU A 45 -18.14 -6.04 -1.16
CA LEU A 45 -18.98 -4.84 -1.13
C LEU A 45 -19.06 -4.12 -2.49
N HIS A 46 -17.96 -4.12 -3.25
CA HIS A 46 -17.88 -3.46 -4.56
C HIS A 46 -18.17 -4.40 -5.74
N ALA A 47 -18.15 -5.73 -5.52
CA ALA A 47 -18.35 -6.73 -6.57
C ALA A 47 -19.84 -6.97 -6.90
N ASP A 48 -20.73 -6.89 -5.92
CA ASP A 48 -22.19 -6.94 -6.15
C ASP A 48 -22.87 -5.69 -5.56
N PRO A 49 -23.00 -4.62 -6.37
CA PRO A 49 -23.67 -3.38 -5.98
C PRO A 49 -25.10 -3.54 -5.51
N HIS A 50 -25.81 -4.61 -5.89
CA HIS A 50 -27.26 -4.75 -5.64
C HIS A 50 -27.59 -5.45 -4.33
N ASN A 51 -26.62 -6.21 -3.79
CA ASN A 51 -26.82 -7.03 -2.59
C ASN A 51 -25.78 -6.74 -1.49
N SER A 52 -25.07 -5.62 -1.60
CA SER A 52 -24.01 -5.23 -0.66
C SER A 52 -24.54 -4.37 0.47
N TYR A 53 -24.34 -4.85 1.69
CA TYR A 53 -24.66 -4.15 2.92
C TYR A 53 -23.39 -3.66 3.59
N PHE A 54 -23.29 -2.35 3.78
CA PHE A 54 -22.23 -1.76 4.57
C PHE A 54 -22.60 -1.79 6.05
N LEU A 55 -21.73 -2.42 6.84
CA LEU A 55 -21.91 -2.64 8.28
C LEU A 55 -23.24 -3.32 8.64
N ASN A 56 -23.89 -4.02 7.68
CA ASN A 56 -25.25 -4.54 7.81
C ASN A 56 -26.33 -3.47 8.11
N ILE A 57 -26.03 -2.19 7.92
CA ILE A 57 -26.93 -1.07 8.24
C ILE A 57 -27.41 -0.35 6.97
N ALA A 58 -26.55 -0.23 5.95
CA ALA A 58 -26.87 0.49 4.72
C ALA A 58 -26.74 -0.41 3.48
N ARG A 59 -27.84 -0.60 2.74
CA ARG A 59 -27.82 -1.28 1.42
C ARG A 59 -27.36 -0.31 0.34
N PHE A 60 -26.30 -0.63 -0.38
CA PHE A 60 -25.88 0.16 -1.55
C PHE A 60 -26.58 -0.30 -2.85
N GLN A 61 -26.58 0.57 -3.85
CA GLN A 61 -27.01 0.31 -5.23
C GLN A 61 -25.92 0.84 -6.19
N GLU A 62 -25.83 0.31 -7.40
CA GLU A 62 -24.82 0.68 -8.39
C GLU A 62 -24.80 2.19 -8.72
N SER A 63 -25.98 2.80 -8.92
CA SER A 63 -26.11 4.24 -9.12
C SER A 63 -25.63 5.08 -7.93
N THR A 64 -25.64 4.49 -6.73
CA THR A 64 -25.19 5.14 -5.49
C THR A 64 -23.69 4.91 -5.23
N LEU A 65 -23.07 3.84 -5.74
CA LEU A 65 -21.62 3.63 -5.58
C LEU A 65 -20.76 4.54 -6.47
N ASN A 66 -21.37 5.28 -7.41
CA ASN A 66 -20.70 6.35 -8.14
C ASN A 66 -20.37 7.52 -7.18
N MET A 67 -19.16 7.48 -6.62
CA MET A 67 -18.61 8.46 -5.68
C MET A 67 -18.42 9.88 -6.26
N SER A 68 -18.84 10.12 -7.51
CA SER A 68 -18.77 11.43 -8.16
C SER A 68 -19.50 12.51 -7.36
N ASN A 69 -20.60 12.16 -6.70
CA ASN A 69 -21.41 13.10 -5.93
C ASN A 69 -20.83 13.38 -4.52
N ALA A 70 -20.16 12.39 -3.92
CA ALA A 70 -19.64 12.50 -2.55
C ALA A 70 -18.23 13.13 -2.51
N LEU A 71 -17.35 12.78 -3.45
CA LEU A 71 -15.97 13.29 -3.50
C LEU A 71 -15.83 14.52 -4.40
N GLY A 72 -16.79 14.75 -5.29
CA GLY A 72 -16.66 15.68 -6.41
C GLY A 72 -15.85 15.07 -7.56
N PRO A 73 -16.06 15.54 -8.81
CA PRO A 73 -15.53 14.90 -10.01
C PRO A 73 -14.00 14.88 -10.07
N GLU A 74 -13.32 15.96 -9.65
CA GLU A 74 -11.86 16.03 -9.68
C GLU A 74 -11.18 15.10 -8.66
N ASN A 75 -11.73 15.00 -7.44
CA ASN A 75 -11.15 14.13 -6.41
C ASN A 75 -11.46 12.67 -6.71
N HIS A 76 -12.65 12.38 -7.25
CA HIS A 76 -13.01 11.05 -7.74
C HIS A 76 -12.04 10.59 -8.83
N GLN A 77 -11.78 11.43 -9.84
CA GLN A 77 -10.83 11.11 -10.89
C GLN A 77 -9.42 10.89 -10.34
N LYS A 78 -8.91 11.78 -9.49
CA LYS A 78 -7.59 11.62 -8.85
C LYS A 78 -7.49 10.32 -8.04
N ARG A 79 -8.55 9.95 -7.33
CA ARG A 79 -8.62 8.69 -6.58
C ARG A 79 -8.56 7.47 -7.51
N CYS A 80 -9.34 7.48 -8.60
CA CYS A 80 -9.29 6.40 -9.59
C CYS A 80 -7.90 6.28 -10.22
N GLU A 81 -7.26 7.41 -10.55
CA GLU A 81 -5.90 7.45 -11.08
C GLU A 81 -4.88 6.87 -10.09
N GLN A 82 -4.98 7.24 -8.80
CA GLN A 82 -4.14 6.69 -7.73
C GLN A 82 -4.25 5.17 -7.64
N LEU A 83 -5.47 4.65 -7.57
CA LEU A 83 -5.73 3.21 -7.46
C LEU A 83 -5.25 2.46 -8.71
N TYR A 84 -5.46 3.05 -9.89
CA TYR A 84 -5.03 2.46 -11.14
C TYR A 84 -3.51 2.40 -11.29
N TYR A 85 -2.80 3.50 -11.03
CA TYR A 85 -1.34 3.52 -11.07
C TYR A 85 -0.74 2.59 -10.03
N LEU A 86 -1.32 2.55 -8.82
CA LEU A 86 -0.90 1.61 -7.79
C LEU A 86 -1.08 0.16 -8.25
N GLY A 87 -2.26 -0.20 -8.77
CA GLY A 87 -2.56 -1.56 -9.22
C GLY A 87 -1.67 -2.04 -10.35
N LEU A 88 -1.46 -1.20 -11.36
CA LEU A 88 -0.53 -1.50 -12.45
C LEU A 88 0.90 -1.68 -11.95
N SER A 89 1.35 -0.80 -11.07
CA SER A 89 2.72 -0.83 -10.57
C SER A 89 2.96 -2.04 -9.67
N LEU A 90 2.02 -2.38 -8.79
CA LEU A 90 2.05 -3.60 -7.99
C LEU A 90 2.01 -4.85 -8.86
N GLY A 91 1.14 -4.87 -9.88
CA GLY A 91 1.09 -5.94 -10.87
C GLY A 91 2.43 -6.14 -11.57
N ARG A 92 3.11 -5.06 -11.96
CA ARG A 92 4.46 -5.12 -12.53
C ARG A 92 5.45 -5.70 -11.52
N LEU A 93 5.44 -5.23 -10.26
CA LEU A 93 6.31 -5.74 -9.21
C LEU A 93 6.13 -7.23 -8.98
N LEU A 94 4.90 -7.73 -9.00
CA LEU A 94 4.61 -9.17 -8.87
C LEU A 94 5.28 -10.00 -9.98
N THR A 95 5.38 -9.47 -11.20
CA THR A 95 6.03 -10.15 -12.32
C THR A 95 7.55 -10.01 -12.35
N THR A 96 8.09 -8.88 -11.88
CA THR A 96 9.53 -8.59 -11.99
C THR A 96 10.37 -9.04 -10.79
N THR A 97 9.75 -9.24 -9.63
CA THR A 97 10.45 -9.61 -8.40
C THR A 97 10.55 -11.12 -8.26
N HIS A 98 11.71 -11.63 -7.85
CA HIS A 98 11.93 -13.06 -7.68
C HIS A 98 11.91 -13.50 -6.21
N SER A 99 12.14 -12.59 -5.26
CA SER A 99 12.08 -12.88 -3.82
C SER A 99 11.06 -12.00 -3.09
N SER A 100 10.54 -12.49 -1.95
CA SER A 100 9.64 -11.72 -1.07
C SER A 100 10.33 -10.47 -0.51
N SER A 101 11.64 -10.57 -0.27
CA SER A 101 12.46 -9.46 0.21
C SER A 101 12.56 -8.33 -0.81
N GLN A 102 12.81 -8.64 -2.08
CA GLN A 102 12.81 -7.63 -3.15
C GLN A 102 11.44 -6.99 -3.31
N LEU A 103 10.36 -7.78 -3.22
CA LEU A 103 8.99 -7.26 -3.30
C LEU A 103 8.67 -6.27 -2.18
N ALA A 104 9.05 -6.56 -0.94
CA ALA A 104 8.82 -5.65 0.19
C ALA A 104 9.58 -4.31 0.00
N MET A 105 10.82 -4.38 -0.48
CA MET A 105 11.67 -3.20 -0.69
C MET A 105 11.21 -2.36 -1.87
N ASP A 106 10.97 -2.99 -3.02
CA ASP A 106 10.47 -2.31 -4.21
C ASP A 106 9.05 -1.77 -4.00
N GLY A 107 8.23 -2.45 -3.20
CA GLY A 107 6.93 -1.96 -2.75
C GLY A 107 7.04 -0.68 -1.93
N CYS A 108 7.97 -0.62 -0.96
CA CYS A 108 8.19 0.60 -0.19
C CYS A 108 8.59 1.78 -1.09
N GLN A 109 9.50 1.55 -2.03
CA GLN A 109 9.92 2.56 -3.00
C GLN A 109 8.75 2.99 -3.91
N LEU A 110 7.93 2.06 -4.37
CA LEU A 110 6.72 2.36 -5.16
C LEU A 110 5.76 3.28 -4.39
N MET A 111 5.52 3.00 -3.11
CA MET A 111 4.61 3.82 -2.31
C MET A 111 5.16 5.24 -2.13
N ASP A 112 6.47 5.41 -1.93
CA ASP A 112 7.07 6.75 -1.87
C ASP A 112 7.02 7.50 -3.20
N GLU A 113 7.18 6.78 -4.32
CA GLU A 113 7.03 7.34 -5.66
C GLU A 113 5.59 7.78 -5.93
N LEU A 114 4.60 6.98 -5.52
CA LEU A 114 3.17 7.29 -5.61
C LEU A 114 2.82 8.52 -4.77
N ASP A 115 3.25 8.54 -3.50
CA ASP A 115 3.03 9.68 -2.60
C ASP A 115 3.66 10.96 -3.16
N PHE A 116 4.85 10.86 -3.75
CA PHE A 116 5.50 12.00 -4.39
C PHE A 116 4.75 12.47 -5.65
N TYR A 117 4.27 11.55 -6.49
CA TYR A 117 3.55 11.88 -7.72
C TYR A 117 2.26 12.66 -7.44
N PHE A 118 1.50 12.25 -6.41
CA PHE A 118 0.25 12.90 -6.03
C PHE A 118 0.41 14.01 -4.97
N ALA A 119 1.63 14.26 -4.47
CA ALA A 119 1.88 15.36 -3.54
C ALA A 119 1.62 16.73 -4.20
N ALA A 120 1.26 17.72 -3.38
CA ALA A 120 1.09 19.08 -3.83
C ALA A 120 2.37 19.61 -4.52
N PRO A 121 2.27 20.43 -5.58
CA PRO A 121 3.44 20.94 -6.31
C PRO A 121 4.47 21.64 -5.43
N SER A 122 4.04 22.31 -4.35
CA SER A 122 4.92 22.91 -3.34
C SER A 122 5.78 21.89 -2.61
N ILE A 123 5.21 20.73 -2.26
CA ILE A 123 5.90 19.62 -1.59
C ILE A 123 6.85 18.92 -2.56
N GLN A 124 6.41 18.73 -3.82
CA GLN A 124 7.28 18.17 -4.87
C GLN A 124 8.51 19.04 -5.08
N ASN A 125 8.34 20.35 -5.22
CA ASN A 125 9.44 21.29 -5.38
C ASN A 125 10.38 21.30 -4.15
N MET A 126 9.83 21.28 -2.93
CA MET A 126 10.64 21.20 -1.71
C MET A 126 11.46 19.90 -1.65
N LYS A 127 10.83 18.75 -1.89
CA LYS A 127 11.49 17.44 -1.90
C LYS A 127 12.57 17.37 -3.01
N LEU A 128 12.30 17.88 -4.22
CA LEU A 128 13.26 17.96 -5.33
C LEU A 128 14.47 18.87 -5.03
N VAL A 129 14.28 19.93 -4.25
CA VAL A 129 15.38 20.82 -3.80
C VAL A 129 16.24 20.11 -2.74
N THR A 130 15.63 19.33 -1.84
CA THR A 130 16.39 18.57 -0.82
C THR A 130 17.13 17.35 -1.35
N VAL A 131 16.73 16.81 -2.50
CA VAL A 131 17.40 15.68 -3.19
C VAL A 131 18.66 16.11 -3.95
N ALA A 132 18.85 17.41 -4.19
CA ALA A 132 19.86 17.93 -5.12
C ALA A 132 21.33 17.81 -4.67
N THR A 133 21.65 17.29 -3.48
CA THR A 133 23.04 17.30 -2.97
C THR A 133 23.69 15.96 -2.67
N LYS A 134 22.98 14.83 -2.72
CA LYS A 134 23.62 13.51 -2.48
C LYS A 134 22.93 12.43 -3.32
N VAL A 135 23.55 12.03 -4.44
CA VAL A 135 23.74 10.65 -4.93
C VAL A 135 24.16 10.72 -6.42
N PRO A 136 25.30 10.14 -6.81
CA PRO A 136 25.80 10.17 -8.18
C PRO A 136 25.06 9.17 -9.09
N PHE A 137 24.50 9.75 -10.17
CA PHE A 137 24.26 9.33 -11.55
C PHE A 137 24.39 7.89 -12.10
N TYR A 138 24.95 6.88 -11.44
CA TYR A 138 24.96 5.51 -11.98
C TYR A 138 25.08 4.50 -10.84
N GLU A 139 24.18 3.52 -10.82
CA GLU A 139 24.36 2.29 -10.03
C GLU A 139 25.50 1.51 -10.72
N ARG A 140 26.75 1.69 -10.27
CA ARG A 140 27.80 0.74 -10.62
C ARG A 140 27.35 -0.64 -10.11
N PRO A 141 27.51 -1.71 -10.89
CA PRO A 141 27.47 -3.06 -10.34
C PRO A 141 28.37 -3.08 -9.11
N ARG A 142 27.83 -3.42 -7.93
CA ARG A 142 28.60 -3.52 -6.70
C ARG A 142 29.72 -4.53 -6.93
N GLU A 143 30.95 -4.06 -7.05
CA GLU A 143 32.11 -4.91 -6.82
C GLU A 143 32.15 -5.22 -5.31
N PRO A 144 32.36 -6.49 -4.91
CA PRO A 144 32.40 -6.86 -3.51
C PRO A 144 33.73 -6.37 -2.91
N SER A 145 33.78 -5.11 -2.49
CA SER A 145 34.90 -4.59 -1.71
C SER A 145 34.73 -4.97 -0.24
N ALA A 146 35.81 -5.46 0.36
CA ALA A 146 35.93 -6.20 1.61
C ALA A 146 35.62 -5.43 2.92
N ASP A 147 34.59 -4.58 2.94
CA ASP A 147 34.14 -3.83 4.12
C ASP A 147 32.62 -4.01 4.41
N ASP A 148 32.04 -5.11 3.90
CA ASP A 148 30.62 -5.50 3.99
C ASP A 148 30.14 -5.87 5.43
N SER A 149 30.83 -5.42 6.48
CA SER A 149 30.47 -5.70 7.88
C SER A 149 29.64 -4.61 8.57
N VAL A 150 29.33 -3.50 7.88
CA VAL A 150 28.41 -2.48 8.38
C VAL A 150 27.12 -2.57 7.58
N PHE A 151 26.13 -3.28 8.14
CA PHE A 151 24.76 -3.27 7.65
C PHE A 151 24.33 -1.81 7.39
N PRO A 152 24.10 -1.40 6.12
CA PRO A 152 23.65 -0.04 5.88
C PRO A 152 22.29 0.12 6.54
N GLU A 153 22.14 1.17 7.34
CA GLU A 153 20.89 1.63 7.95
C GLU A 153 19.69 1.47 6.99
N PRO A 154 18.48 1.18 7.52
CA PRO A 154 17.36 0.65 6.75
C PRO A 154 16.90 1.64 5.67
N TYR A 155 17.48 1.44 4.48
CA TYR A 155 17.11 1.86 3.14
C TYR A 155 16.11 3.02 3.09
N ARG A 156 16.65 4.24 3.10
CA ARG A 156 15.89 5.45 2.77
C ARG A 156 15.50 5.35 1.30
N THR A 157 14.21 5.25 1.04
CA THR A 157 13.65 5.39 -0.31
C THR A 157 13.99 6.79 -0.83
N VAL A 158 14.51 6.86 -2.06
CA VAL A 158 15.00 8.12 -2.66
C VAL A 158 14.25 8.37 -3.95
N VAL A 159 13.56 9.50 -4.03
CA VAL A 159 13.01 10.01 -5.29
C VAL A 159 14.18 10.50 -6.13
N ARG A 160 14.43 9.85 -7.27
CA ARG A 160 15.55 10.20 -8.17
C ARG A 160 15.15 11.37 -9.07
N LYS A 161 16.12 12.20 -9.47
CA LYS A 161 15.92 13.39 -10.32
C LYS A 161 16.79 13.27 -11.58
N TRP A 162 16.21 13.54 -12.75
CA TRP A 162 16.89 13.60 -14.04
C TRP A 162 16.45 14.84 -14.81
N ASN A 163 17.40 15.66 -15.29
CA ASN A 163 17.10 16.91 -16.01
C ASN A 163 16.05 17.81 -15.31
N ASN A 164 16.20 17.99 -14.00
CA ASN A 164 15.24 18.71 -13.17
C ASN A 164 13.82 18.12 -13.05
N LYS A 165 13.58 16.93 -13.60
CA LYS A 165 12.32 16.20 -13.47
C LYS A 165 12.46 14.98 -12.55
N PRO A 166 11.43 14.62 -11.77
CA PRO A 166 11.43 13.38 -11.01
C PRO A 166 11.44 12.17 -11.96
N VAL A 167 12.21 11.15 -11.62
CA VAL A 167 12.23 9.85 -12.32
C VAL A 167 11.63 8.81 -11.40
N TYR A 168 10.62 8.11 -11.92
CA TYR A 168 9.95 7.02 -11.25
C TYR A 168 10.48 5.69 -11.78
N GLN A 169 11.04 4.87 -10.89
CA GLN A 169 11.61 3.59 -11.29
C GLN A 169 10.59 2.47 -11.18
N ARG A 170 9.72 2.51 -10.16
CA ARG A 170 8.75 1.45 -9.85
C ARG A 170 7.32 1.86 -10.20
N LEU A 171 6.98 3.14 -10.10
CA LEU A 171 5.66 3.67 -10.48
C LEU A 171 5.47 3.70 -12.00
N VAL A 172 4.31 3.22 -12.44
CA VAL A 172 3.86 3.17 -13.84
C VAL A 172 2.71 4.15 -14.02
N THR A 173 2.89 5.17 -14.87
CA THR A 173 1.89 6.23 -15.12
C THR A 173 1.53 6.30 -16.60
N PRO A 174 0.70 5.37 -17.12
CA PRO A 174 0.28 5.40 -18.52
C PRO A 174 -0.77 6.50 -18.74
N HIS A 175 -0.87 7.00 -19.97
CA HIS A 175 -1.90 7.96 -20.34
C HIS A 175 -3.29 7.30 -20.34
N LEU A 176 -4.27 7.92 -19.67
CA LEU A 176 -5.65 7.45 -19.61
C LEU A 176 -6.49 8.08 -20.72
N ALA A 177 -7.05 7.25 -21.60
CA ALA A 177 -7.89 7.71 -22.72
C ALA A 177 -9.39 7.78 -22.38
N PHE A 178 -9.80 7.19 -21.25
CA PHE A 178 -11.20 7.06 -20.85
C PHE A 178 -11.34 7.16 -19.32
N PRO A 179 -12.52 7.59 -18.82
CA PRO A 179 -12.79 7.63 -17.39
C PRO A 179 -12.79 6.21 -16.80
N LEU A 180 -12.20 6.08 -15.61
CA LEU A 180 -12.09 4.79 -14.92
C LEU A 180 -13.27 4.58 -13.96
N ASP A 181 -13.76 3.35 -13.90
CA ASP A 181 -14.79 2.92 -12.95
C ASP A 181 -14.16 2.61 -11.59
N TYR A 182 -14.60 3.33 -10.56
CA TYR A 182 -14.09 3.18 -9.20
C TYR A 182 -14.35 1.78 -8.61
N CYS A 183 -15.54 1.22 -8.81
CA CYS A 183 -15.90 -0.07 -8.22
C CYS A 183 -15.04 -1.20 -8.82
N LEU A 184 -14.89 -1.19 -10.15
CA LEU A 184 -14.03 -2.16 -10.84
C LEU A 184 -12.56 -2.00 -10.43
N LEU A 185 -12.09 -0.77 -10.24
CA LEU A 185 -10.75 -0.51 -9.74
C LEU A 185 -10.54 -1.05 -8.33
N VAL A 186 -11.49 -0.81 -7.41
CA VAL A 186 -11.42 -1.30 -6.02
C VAL A 186 -11.42 -2.83 -5.97
N VAL A 187 -12.25 -3.48 -6.78
CA VAL A 187 -12.25 -4.95 -6.89
C VAL A 187 -10.90 -5.44 -7.42
N SER A 188 -10.41 -4.86 -8.51
CA SER A 188 -9.15 -5.26 -9.15
C SER A 188 -7.94 -5.06 -8.24
N ILE A 189 -7.85 -3.92 -7.54
CA ILE A 189 -6.73 -3.63 -6.64
C ILE A 189 -6.74 -4.56 -5.41
N CYS A 190 -7.91 -4.90 -4.88
CA CYS A 190 -8.02 -5.89 -3.79
C CYS A 190 -7.43 -7.24 -4.19
N ASP A 191 -7.62 -7.64 -5.45
CA ASP A 191 -7.08 -8.90 -5.99
C ASP A 191 -5.57 -8.85 -6.12
N VAL A 192 -5.05 -7.78 -6.74
CA VAL A 192 -3.61 -7.57 -6.89
C VAL A 192 -2.92 -7.55 -5.53
N VAL A 193 -3.48 -6.83 -4.56
CA VAL A 193 -2.89 -6.69 -3.23
C VAL A 193 -2.97 -8.02 -2.46
N THR A 194 -4.05 -8.78 -2.61
CA THR A 194 -4.16 -10.14 -2.05
C THR A 194 -3.04 -11.04 -2.58
N LEU A 195 -2.69 -10.94 -3.86
CA LEU A 195 -1.56 -11.66 -4.46
C LEU A 195 -0.21 -11.17 -3.92
N VAL A 196 -0.05 -9.86 -3.69
CA VAL A 196 1.15 -9.28 -3.05
C VAL A 196 1.34 -9.88 -1.66
N TYR A 197 0.32 -9.88 -0.81
CA TYR A 197 0.41 -10.47 0.54
C TYR A 197 0.64 -11.98 0.51
N ALA A 198 0.07 -12.71 -0.47
CA ALA A 198 0.38 -14.12 -0.66
C ALA A 198 1.87 -14.34 -0.97
N LYS A 199 2.43 -13.60 -1.93
CA LYS A 199 3.84 -13.70 -2.31
C LYS A 199 4.81 -13.24 -1.20
N LEU A 200 4.39 -12.27 -0.37
CA LEU A 200 5.16 -11.85 0.80
C LEU A 200 5.22 -12.93 1.90
N GLN A 201 4.26 -13.85 1.94
CA GLN A 201 4.19 -14.94 2.92
C GLN A 201 5.07 -16.15 2.53
N GLU A 202 5.37 -16.33 1.24
CA GLU A 202 6.05 -17.53 0.72
C GLU A 202 7.47 -17.71 1.24
N ASP A 203 8.23 -16.61 1.40
CA ASP A 203 9.63 -16.68 1.78
C ASP A 203 9.84 -16.00 3.14
N PRO A 204 10.08 -16.79 4.21
CA PRO A 204 10.11 -16.29 5.57
C PRO A 204 11.24 -15.31 5.76
N CYS A 205 10.91 -14.08 6.16
CA CYS A 205 11.84 -13.00 6.45
C CYS A 205 12.85 -13.39 7.55
N HIS A 206 13.93 -14.08 7.19
CA HIS A 206 15.03 -14.43 8.09
C HIS A 206 15.70 -13.16 8.62
N GLN A 207 15.76 -12.12 7.79
CA GLN A 207 16.42 -10.87 8.09
C GLN A 207 15.45 -9.84 8.72
N PRO A 208 15.84 -9.20 9.85
CA PRO A 208 14.97 -8.27 10.58
C PRO A 208 14.64 -7.01 9.76
N HIS A 209 15.55 -6.55 8.92
CA HIS A 209 15.32 -5.37 8.09
C HIS A 209 14.26 -5.60 7.00
N VAL A 210 14.15 -6.81 6.46
CA VAL A 210 13.08 -7.18 5.50
C VAL A 210 11.73 -7.17 6.18
N PHE A 211 11.66 -7.69 7.42
CA PHE A 211 10.43 -7.64 8.21
C PHE A 211 10.00 -6.20 8.52
N GLN A 212 10.94 -5.31 8.86
CA GLN A 212 10.64 -3.88 9.03
C GLN A 212 10.16 -3.21 7.75
N ALA A 213 10.76 -3.53 6.60
CA ALA A 213 10.31 -3.01 5.31
C ALA A 213 8.89 -3.47 4.99
N LEU A 214 8.56 -4.74 5.28
CA LEU A 214 7.22 -5.27 5.11
C LEU A 214 6.18 -4.53 5.97
N LEU A 215 6.49 -4.27 7.25
CA LEU A 215 5.60 -3.49 8.11
C LEU A 215 5.39 -2.06 7.59
N ARG A 216 6.46 -1.41 7.10
CA ARG A 216 6.36 -0.09 6.46
C ARG A 216 5.51 -0.13 5.20
N LEU A 217 5.62 -1.19 4.40
CA LEU A 217 4.80 -1.38 3.22
C LEU A 217 3.32 -1.56 3.59
N ASP A 218 3.01 -2.37 4.61
CA ASP A 218 1.64 -2.53 5.13
C ASP A 218 1.06 -1.20 5.60
N ASP A 219 1.83 -0.44 6.38
CA ASP A 219 1.41 0.87 6.90
C ASP A 219 1.05 1.85 5.78
N LYS A 220 1.76 1.76 4.64
CA LYS A 220 1.49 2.60 3.47
C LYS A 220 0.35 2.06 2.60
N LEU A 221 0.21 0.74 2.44
CA LEU A 221 -0.84 0.13 1.62
C LEU A 221 -2.23 0.22 2.25
N LYS A 222 -2.31 0.09 3.59
CA LYS A 222 -3.60 0.13 4.30
C LYS A 222 -4.28 1.50 4.19
N VAL A 223 -3.52 2.57 4.03
CA VAL A 223 -4.05 3.95 3.97
C VAL A 223 -4.93 4.16 2.72
N PRO A 224 -4.43 4.04 1.47
CA PRO A 224 -5.24 4.20 0.25
C PRO A 224 -6.34 3.16 0.08
N LEU A 225 -6.16 1.95 0.60
CA LEU A 225 -7.09 0.86 0.33
C LEU A 225 -8.11 0.66 1.44
N VAL A 226 -7.69 0.61 2.70
CA VAL A 226 -8.59 0.34 3.82
C VAL A 226 -9.20 1.65 4.30
N PHE A 227 -8.37 2.57 4.80
CA PHE A 227 -8.88 3.83 5.39
C PHE A 227 -9.62 4.66 4.36
N HIS A 228 -9.01 4.85 3.22
CA HIS A 228 -9.52 5.73 2.19
C HIS A 228 -10.77 5.20 1.51
N CYS A 229 -10.83 3.92 1.14
CA CYS A 229 -12.08 3.35 0.60
C CYS A 229 -13.19 3.28 1.67
N GLN A 230 -12.86 3.01 2.94
CA GLN A 230 -13.85 3.07 4.03
C GLN A 230 -14.39 4.48 4.27
N ILE A 231 -13.54 5.50 4.23
CA ILE A 231 -13.97 6.91 4.32
C ILE A 231 -14.87 7.27 3.14
N ASP A 232 -14.48 6.89 1.92
CA ASP A 232 -15.28 7.15 0.72
C ASP A 232 -16.70 6.53 0.91
N LEU A 233 -16.78 5.30 1.43
CA LEU A 233 -18.05 4.63 1.76
C LEU A 233 -18.84 5.33 2.88
N CYS A 234 -18.18 5.79 3.95
CA CYS A 234 -18.83 6.52 5.05
C CYS A 234 -19.41 7.86 4.58
N MET A 235 -18.64 8.64 3.80
CA MET A 235 -19.10 9.89 3.20
C MET A 235 -20.35 9.65 2.35
N HIS A 236 -20.39 8.52 1.64
CA HIS A 236 -21.55 8.16 0.84
C HIS A 236 -22.79 7.85 1.70
N VAL A 237 -22.63 7.13 2.82
CA VAL A 237 -23.73 6.85 3.77
C VAL A 237 -24.27 8.16 4.38
N GLU A 238 -23.39 9.10 4.73
CA GLU A 238 -23.78 10.38 5.32
C GLU A 238 -24.58 11.26 4.35
N VAL A 239 -24.14 11.36 3.08
CA VAL A 239 -24.91 12.07 2.03
C VAL A 239 -26.30 11.47 1.89
N ARG A 240 -26.41 10.14 1.85
CA ARG A 240 -27.72 9.48 1.74
C ARG A 240 -28.58 9.65 3.00
N TYR A 241 -27.99 9.60 4.19
CA TYR A 241 -28.72 9.86 5.43
C TYR A 241 -29.32 11.27 5.42
N ASN A 242 -28.53 12.26 4.98
CA ASN A 242 -29.00 13.63 4.85
C ASN A 242 -30.11 13.76 3.79
N ASP A 243 -29.98 13.12 2.62
CA ASP A 243 -31.03 13.13 1.59
C ASP A 243 -32.34 12.50 2.09
N VAL A 244 -32.25 11.36 2.79
CA VAL A 244 -33.43 10.69 3.36
C VAL A 244 -34.04 11.53 4.50
N ALA A 245 -33.21 12.08 5.39
CA ALA A 245 -33.67 12.95 6.47
C ALA A 245 -34.39 14.20 5.93
N PHE A 246 -33.82 14.84 4.90
CA PHE A 246 -34.44 15.99 4.23
C PHE A 246 -35.77 15.62 3.56
N THR A 247 -35.85 14.44 2.95
CA THR A 247 -37.08 13.93 2.31
C THR A 247 -38.16 13.63 3.35
N VAL A 248 -37.78 13.11 4.51
CA VAL A 248 -38.71 12.85 5.62
C VAL A 248 -39.19 14.16 6.24
N GLU A 249 -38.30 15.13 6.50
CA GLU A 249 -38.68 16.44 7.04
C GLU A 249 -39.58 17.25 6.10
N SER A 250 -39.36 17.17 4.78
CA SER A 250 -40.24 17.82 3.79
C SER A 250 -41.59 17.10 3.59
N SER A 251 -41.70 15.83 3.99
CA SER A 251 -42.97 15.08 4.00
C SER A 251 -43.81 15.30 5.27
N VAL A 252 -43.18 15.75 6.36
CA VAL A 252 -43.85 16.16 7.60
C VAL A 252 -44.06 17.67 7.54
N GLY A 253 -45.03 18.12 6.75
CA GLY A 253 -45.42 19.53 6.67
C GLY A 253 -45.84 20.10 8.04
N PRO A 254 -45.75 21.44 8.22
CA PRO A 254 -46.07 22.08 9.49
C PRO A 254 -47.53 21.79 9.86
N ARG A 255 -47.74 21.28 11.08
CA ARG A 255 -49.07 21.15 11.69
C ARG A 255 -49.64 22.51 12.05
#